data_AF-A0A2W7CB72-F1
#
_entry.id   AF-A0A2W7CB72-F1
#
_cell.length_a   1.000
_cell.length_b   1.000
_cell.length_c   1.000
_cell.angle_alpha   90.00
_cell.angle_beta   90.00
_cell.angle_gamma   90.00
#
_symmetry.space_group_name_H-M   'P 1'
#
loop_
_entity.id
_entity.type
_entity.pdbx_description
1 polymer ?
#
loop_
_entity_poly.entity_id
_entity_poly.type
_entity_poly.pdbx_seq_one_letter_code
_entity_poly.pdbx_strand_id
1 'polypeptide(L)'
;MKKAIGIVVAAIAVVALGFSGCLFLGRDPMSFAGGSTVALAAYQGVDITGVPAQLASADLVKRGEYLTHAADCQACHTAPGGAPFAGGFAFNMPFGTIYSTNITPDKQTGIGNYTDAQFLAAVHKGIRADGEKLYPAMPYSSYTYMTDADALAIKAYLFTLAPVHAPARQDQLSWPFSQRSLLAIWNVVFNPDERFRPNTGQSPQWNRGAYLAEAMGHCGECHTPRNLAYAPDNHGKFAGAPTAGWRAYNITGDKDSGIGNWSDQDLFSYLSTGHANGHGGAAGPMGEAADDSLSYLVPDDTHALVAYLRSIPSHASDLPRTVKTAAPASYKEGVAAESNSRGEKIFAGACASCHDWTGVSPVTDYATLTGVRAVNDPSATNVAQTVINGVNRKTVEGTIFMPAFGEGYSDDDIAAVANYVTARFGAKGANLTGKDVADLRKQAAQQSKETPNG
;
A
#
# COMPACT_ATOMS: atom_id res chain seq x y z
N MET A 1 -54.80 14.89 -0.99
CA MET A 1 -54.03 14.86 -2.26
C MET A 1 -52.70 15.61 -2.19
N LYS A 2 -52.65 16.91 -1.84
CA LYS A 2 -51.39 17.69 -1.82
C LYS A 2 -50.28 17.15 -0.89
N LYS A 3 -50.63 16.64 0.30
CA LYS A 3 -49.66 16.03 1.24
C LYS A 3 -49.08 14.70 0.73
N ALA A 4 -49.87 13.89 0.03
CA ALA A 4 -49.41 12.61 -0.53
C ALA A 4 -48.43 12.84 -1.69
N ILE A 5 -48.69 13.84 -2.53
CA ILE A 5 -47.80 14.25 -3.63
C ILE A 5 -46.45 14.76 -3.09
N GLY A 6 -46.47 15.56 -2.01
CA GLY A 6 -45.23 16.03 -1.37
C GLY A 6 -44.34 14.92 -0.80
N ILE A 7 -44.95 13.88 -0.23
CA ILE A 7 -44.21 12.71 0.29
C ILE A 7 -43.60 11.88 -0.84
N VAL A 8 -44.34 11.67 -1.93
CA VAL A 8 -43.84 10.93 -3.10
C VAL A 8 -42.70 11.68 -3.79
N VAL A 9 -42.79 13.01 -3.94
CA VAL A 9 -41.71 13.83 -4.53
C VAL A 9 -40.46 13.82 -3.63
N ALA A 10 -40.62 13.91 -2.31
CA ALA A 10 -39.50 13.81 -1.38
C ALA A 10 -38.84 12.42 -1.42
N ALA A 11 -39.63 11.34 -1.49
CA ALA A 11 -39.12 9.98 -1.63
C ALA A 11 -38.36 9.79 -2.94
N ILE A 12 -38.89 10.30 -4.06
CA ILE A 12 -38.22 10.26 -5.36
C ILE A 12 -36.92 11.09 -5.34
N ALA A 13 -36.91 12.26 -4.70
CA ALA A 13 -35.71 13.08 -4.57
C ALA A 13 -34.64 12.37 -3.72
N VAL A 14 -35.02 11.73 -2.61
CA VAL A 14 -34.09 10.94 -1.78
C VAL A 14 -33.57 9.72 -2.54
N VAL A 15 -34.42 9.03 -3.30
CA VAL A 15 -33.99 7.89 -4.13
C VAL A 15 -33.10 8.35 -5.28
N ALA A 16 -33.41 9.47 -5.93
CA ALA A 16 -32.59 10.02 -7.02
C ALA A 16 -31.25 10.56 -6.52
N LEU A 17 -31.21 11.18 -5.34
CA LEU A 17 -29.98 11.63 -4.68
C LEU A 17 -29.17 10.44 -4.15
N GLY A 18 -29.83 9.38 -3.66
CA GLY A 18 -29.18 8.12 -3.28
C GLY A 18 -28.60 7.37 -4.48
N PHE A 19 -29.31 7.34 -5.61
CA PHE A 19 -28.86 6.69 -6.84
C PHE A 19 -27.73 7.47 -7.53
N SER A 20 -27.82 8.80 -7.53
CA SER A 20 -26.70 9.68 -7.96
C SER A 20 -25.52 9.54 -7.00
N GLY A 21 -25.76 9.47 -5.69
CA GLY A 21 -24.75 9.19 -4.67
C GLY A 21 -24.01 7.88 -4.94
N CYS A 22 -24.72 6.76 -5.16
CA CYS A 22 -24.08 5.48 -5.49
C CYS A 22 -23.30 5.50 -6.82
N LEU A 23 -23.76 6.26 -7.82
CA LEU A 23 -23.04 6.40 -9.09
C LEU A 23 -21.77 7.26 -8.98
N PHE A 24 -21.67 8.12 -7.96
CA PHE A 24 -20.55 9.06 -7.76
C PHE A 24 -19.66 8.74 -6.54
N LEU A 25 -20.08 7.89 -5.60
CA LEU A 25 -19.41 7.74 -4.30
C LEU A 25 -18.68 6.40 -4.08
N GLY A 26 -18.77 5.44 -4.99
CA GLY A 26 -18.05 4.18 -4.80
C GLY A 26 -18.31 3.22 -5.94
N ARG A 27 -17.70 3.48 -7.09
CA ARG A 27 -17.71 2.52 -8.18
C ARG A 27 -17.01 1.26 -7.69
N ASP A 28 -17.63 0.09 -7.90
CA ASP A 28 -16.98 -1.19 -7.62
C ASP A 28 -15.57 -1.22 -8.26
N PRO A 29 -14.53 -1.67 -7.53
CA PRO A 29 -13.15 -1.58 -7.98
C PRO A 29 -12.86 -2.38 -9.28
N MET A 30 -13.69 -3.35 -9.64
CA MET A 30 -13.52 -4.19 -10.83
C MET A 30 -14.44 -3.78 -11.99
N SER A 31 -15.36 -2.84 -11.76
CA SER A 31 -16.33 -2.36 -12.74
C SER A 31 -15.75 -1.85 -14.07
N PHE A 32 -14.47 -1.46 -14.11
CA PHE A 32 -13.81 -1.02 -15.35
C PHE A 32 -13.71 -2.14 -16.40
N ALA A 33 -13.69 -3.41 -15.97
CA ALA A 33 -13.46 -4.56 -16.84
C ALA A 33 -14.68 -4.93 -17.70
N GLY A 34 -15.84 -4.30 -17.47
CA GLY A 34 -17.10 -4.68 -18.13
C GLY A 34 -17.47 -6.14 -17.88
N GLY A 35 -18.33 -6.72 -18.73
CA GLY A 35 -18.68 -8.15 -18.66
C GLY A 35 -19.66 -8.53 -17.54
N SER A 36 -20.13 -9.77 -17.57
CA SER A 36 -21.03 -10.32 -16.56
C SER A 36 -20.23 -10.96 -15.42
N THR A 37 -20.68 -10.79 -14.18
CA THR A 37 -20.11 -11.46 -13.01
C THR A 37 -21.08 -12.50 -12.46
N VAL A 38 -20.52 -13.60 -11.97
CA VAL A 38 -21.30 -14.69 -11.36
C VAL A 38 -20.94 -14.85 -9.88
N ALA A 39 -21.81 -15.48 -9.11
CA ALA A 39 -21.43 -15.92 -7.77
C ALA A 39 -20.29 -16.95 -7.89
N LEU A 40 -19.36 -16.96 -6.94
CA LEU A 40 -18.20 -17.86 -6.97
C LEU A 40 -18.59 -19.33 -7.17
N ALA A 41 -19.64 -19.80 -6.48
CA ALA A 41 -20.15 -21.18 -6.61
C ALA A 41 -20.75 -21.51 -8.00
N ALA A 42 -21.08 -20.51 -8.81
CA ALA A 42 -21.59 -20.67 -10.17
C ALA A 42 -20.50 -20.52 -11.24
N TYR A 43 -19.27 -20.19 -10.85
CA TYR A 43 -18.15 -20.06 -11.77
C TYR A 43 -17.71 -21.45 -12.27
N GLN A 44 -17.66 -21.63 -13.59
CA GLN A 44 -17.34 -22.91 -14.24
C GLN A 44 -15.85 -23.03 -14.63
N GLY A 45 -15.01 -22.11 -14.18
CA GLY A 45 -13.56 -22.13 -14.40
C GLY A 45 -12.80 -22.90 -13.34
N VAL A 46 -11.46 -22.83 -13.40
CA VAL A 46 -10.60 -23.30 -12.31
C VAL A 46 -10.84 -22.48 -11.04
N ASP A 47 -10.49 -23.02 -9.87
CA ASP A 47 -10.56 -22.25 -8.63
C ASP A 47 -9.58 -21.06 -8.71
N ILE A 48 -10.12 -19.87 -8.44
CA ILE A 48 -9.43 -18.58 -8.51
C ILE A 48 -9.24 -17.96 -7.12
N THR A 49 -9.80 -18.58 -6.09
CA THR A 49 -9.73 -18.16 -4.68
C THR A 49 -8.86 -19.11 -3.88
N GLY A 50 -8.59 -18.80 -2.61
CA GLY A 50 -7.72 -19.60 -1.76
C GLY A 50 -6.27 -19.66 -2.20
N VAL A 51 -5.64 -20.79 -1.93
CA VAL A 51 -4.22 -21.02 -2.23
C VAL A 51 -4.04 -21.50 -3.67
N PRO A 52 -2.89 -21.22 -4.28
CA PRO A 52 -2.56 -21.72 -5.62
C PRO A 52 -2.52 -23.25 -5.65
N ALA A 53 -2.69 -23.84 -6.84
CA ALA A 53 -2.80 -25.29 -7.03
C ALA A 53 -1.61 -26.08 -6.46
N GLN A 54 -0.41 -25.48 -6.46
CA GLN A 54 0.82 -26.02 -5.88
C GLN A 54 0.72 -26.26 -4.36
N LEU A 55 -0.18 -25.54 -3.68
CA LEU A 55 -0.45 -25.65 -2.24
C LEU A 55 -1.79 -26.33 -1.95
N ALA A 56 -2.45 -26.92 -2.95
CA ALA A 56 -3.77 -27.53 -2.78
C ALA A 56 -3.78 -28.69 -1.75
N SER A 57 -2.67 -29.42 -1.65
CA SER A 57 -2.48 -30.53 -0.69
C SER A 57 -1.92 -30.09 0.67
N ALA A 58 -1.63 -28.79 0.85
CA ALA A 58 -1.17 -28.27 2.13
C ALA A 58 -2.30 -28.31 3.16
N ASP A 59 -1.94 -28.50 4.44
CA ASP A 59 -2.91 -28.42 5.53
C ASP A 59 -3.48 -27.01 5.72
N LEU A 60 -4.54 -26.89 6.51
CA LEU A 60 -5.25 -25.63 6.72
C LEU A 60 -4.34 -24.53 7.28
N VAL A 61 -3.39 -24.87 8.15
CA VAL A 61 -2.48 -23.90 8.78
C VAL A 61 -1.52 -23.34 7.75
N LYS A 62 -0.90 -24.20 6.94
CA LYS A 62 0.03 -23.77 5.88
C LYS A 62 -0.68 -22.99 4.77
N ARG A 63 -1.94 -23.33 4.48
CA ARG A 63 -2.78 -22.51 3.61
C ARG A 63 -3.06 -21.14 4.21
N GLY A 64 -3.38 -21.12 5.50
CA GLY A 64 -3.58 -19.90 6.28
C GLY A 64 -2.35 -19.00 6.33
N GLU A 65 -1.16 -19.57 6.48
CA GLU A 65 0.12 -18.86 6.46
C GLU A 65 0.30 -18.13 5.12
N TYR A 66 0.16 -18.85 4.00
CA TYR A 66 0.24 -18.27 2.65
C TYR A 66 -0.75 -17.11 2.47
N LEU A 67 -2.01 -17.33 2.88
CA LEU A 67 -3.06 -16.32 2.76
C LEU A 67 -2.83 -15.11 3.68
N THR A 68 -2.21 -15.32 4.85
CA THR A 68 -1.85 -14.24 5.79
C THR A 68 -0.77 -13.34 5.20
N HIS A 69 0.22 -13.92 4.51
CA HIS A 69 1.18 -13.16 3.72
C HIS A 69 0.51 -12.46 2.54
N ALA A 70 -0.29 -13.16 1.72
CA ALA A 70 -0.98 -12.56 0.59
C ALA A 70 -1.94 -11.41 0.98
N ALA A 71 -2.51 -11.45 2.19
CA ALA A 71 -3.37 -10.41 2.75
C ALA A 71 -2.60 -9.27 3.44
N ASP A 72 -1.27 -9.36 3.54
CA ASP A 72 -0.38 -8.39 4.17
C ASP A 72 -0.73 -8.05 5.64
N CYS A 73 -1.18 -9.05 6.40
CA CYS A 73 -1.62 -8.83 7.78
C CYS A 73 -0.47 -8.35 8.69
N GLN A 74 0.75 -8.86 8.46
CA GLN A 74 1.90 -8.61 9.34
C GLN A 74 2.39 -7.17 9.28
N ALA A 75 2.38 -6.54 8.09
CA ALA A 75 2.87 -5.18 7.91
C ALA A 75 2.10 -4.18 8.80
N CYS A 76 0.77 -4.34 8.89
CA CYS A 76 -0.07 -3.48 9.71
C CYS A 76 -0.08 -3.90 11.19
N HIS A 77 -0.05 -5.20 11.49
CA HIS A 77 -0.21 -5.72 12.85
C HIS A 77 1.11 -5.91 13.59
N THR A 78 2.19 -5.25 13.18
CA THR A 78 3.49 -5.32 13.87
C THR A 78 4.05 -3.92 14.05
N ALA A 79 4.22 -3.48 15.30
CA ALA A 79 4.88 -2.22 15.59
C ALA A 79 6.40 -2.29 15.32
N PRO A 80 7.06 -1.15 15.07
CA PRO A 80 8.52 -1.01 15.16
C PRO A 80 9.12 -1.68 16.39
N GLY A 81 10.06 -2.61 16.20
CA GLY A 81 10.69 -3.38 17.29
C GLY A 81 9.72 -4.25 18.11
N GLY A 82 8.47 -4.38 17.67
CA GLY A 82 7.43 -5.16 18.32
C GLY A 82 7.45 -6.63 17.91
N ALA A 83 6.74 -7.45 18.68
CA ALA A 83 6.52 -8.84 18.30
C ALA A 83 5.58 -8.93 17.08
N PRO A 84 5.82 -9.88 16.14
CA PRO A 84 4.96 -10.08 14.99
C PRO A 84 3.49 -10.22 15.39
N PHE A 85 2.59 -9.56 14.66
CA PHE A 85 1.12 -9.63 14.84
C PHE A 85 0.58 -9.06 16.18
N ALA A 86 1.43 -8.52 17.05
CA ALA A 86 1.06 -7.99 18.36
C ALA A 86 0.39 -6.59 18.31
N GLY A 87 0.23 -6.00 17.13
CA GLY A 87 -0.35 -4.68 16.92
C GLY A 87 0.59 -3.54 17.34
N GLY A 88 0.00 -2.38 17.59
CA GLY A 88 0.70 -1.18 18.07
C GLY A 88 1.31 -0.30 16.99
N PHE A 89 1.18 -0.66 15.71
CA PHE A 89 1.60 0.19 14.60
C PHE A 89 0.72 1.45 14.53
N ALA A 90 1.34 2.61 14.31
CA ALA A 90 0.64 3.89 14.31
C ALA A 90 0.39 4.40 12.88
N PHE A 91 -0.88 4.51 12.50
CA PHE A 91 -1.32 5.12 11.25
C PHE A 91 -1.62 6.60 11.47
N ASN A 92 -0.76 7.46 10.94
CA ASN A 92 -0.92 8.91 11.05
C ASN A 92 -1.73 9.46 9.89
N MET A 93 -2.93 9.92 10.23
CA MET A 93 -3.88 10.50 9.31
C MET A 93 -3.94 12.02 9.55
N PRO A 94 -4.39 12.82 8.57
CA PRO A 94 -4.57 14.26 8.76
C PRO A 94 -5.50 14.64 9.93
N PHE A 95 -6.32 13.71 10.41
CA PHE A 95 -7.29 13.90 11.48
C PHE A 95 -6.92 13.19 12.81
N GLY A 96 -5.73 12.58 12.89
CA GLY A 96 -5.21 11.94 14.11
C GLY A 96 -4.52 10.61 13.84
N THR A 97 -4.19 9.90 14.93
CA THR A 97 -3.47 8.62 14.87
C THR A 97 -4.38 7.45 15.24
N ILE A 98 -4.37 6.40 14.42
CA ILE A 98 -5.04 5.12 14.68
C ILE A 98 -3.96 4.08 15.00
N TYR A 99 -4.22 3.18 15.94
CA TYR A 99 -3.27 2.12 16.29
C TYR A 99 -3.78 0.75 15.87
N SER A 100 -2.93 -0.08 15.26
CA SER A 100 -3.28 -1.47 14.98
C SER A 100 -3.45 -2.27 16.26
N THR A 101 -4.34 -3.26 16.22
CA THR A 101 -4.66 -4.12 17.35
C THR A 101 -3.82 -5.39 17.34
N ASN A 102 -3.68 -6.03 18.49
CA ASN A 102 -3.07 -7.35 18.61
C ASN A 102 -3.99 -8.42 17.98
N ILE A 103 -3.47 -9.21 17.03
CA ILE A 103 -4.19 -10.32 16.38
C ILE A 103 -3.55 -11.69 16.65
N THR A 104 -2.70 -11.77 17.67
CA THR A 104 -2.21 -13.06 18.20
C THR A 104 -3.33 -13.79 18.97
N PRO A 105 -3.18 -15.10 19.28
CA PRO A 105 -4.21 -15.86 19.99
C PRO A 105 -4.25 -15.58 21.51
N ASP A 106 -3.63 -14.48 21.96
CA ASP A 106 -3.78 -14.04 23.34
C ASP A 106 -5.26 -13.79 23.67
N LYS A 107 -5.71 -14.34 24.81
CA LYS A 107 -7.12 -14.31 25.21
C LYS A 107 -7.55 -12.99 25.87
N GLN A 108 -6.60 -12.17 26.32
CA GLN A 108 -6.91 -10.94 27.04
C GLN A 108 -6.84 -9.71 26.16
N THR A 109 -5.86 -9.67 25.26
CA THR A 109 -5.50 -8.50 24.46
C THR A 109 -5.52 -8.77 22.96
N GLY A 110 -5.48 -10.05 22.55
CA GLY A 110 -5.55 -10.49 21.16
C GLY A 110 -6.92 -11.04 20.75
N ILE A 111 -6.94 -11.86 19.71
CA ILE A 111 -8.16 -12.45 19.13
C ILE A 111 -8.48 -13.85 19.70
N GLY A 112 -7.81 -14.29 20.77
CA GLY A 112 -7.91 -15.67 21.27
C GLY A 112 -9.31 -16.15 21.68
N ASN A 113 -10.24 -15.22 21.95
CA ASN A 113 -11.64 -15.52 22.27
C ASN A 113 -12.61 -15.29 21.09
N TYR A 114 -12.12 -14.88 19.92
CA TYR A 114 -12.99 -14.62 18.77
C TYR A 114 -13.57 -15.94 18.26
N THR A 115 -14.89 -15.99 18.15
CA THR A 115 -15.57 -17.04 17.36
C THR A 115 -15.29 -16.84 15.87
N ASP A 116 -15.58 -17.84 15.05
CA ASP A 116 -15.44 -17.73 13.59
C ASP A 116 -16.33 -16.63 13.03
N ALA A 117 -17.57 -16.54 13.52
CA ALA A 117 -18.50 -15.49 13.13
C ALA A 117 -18.00 -14.08 13.51
N GLN A 118 -17.39 -13.91 14.69
CA GLN A 118 -16.82 -12.62 15.10
C GLN A 118 -15.59 -12.26 14.28
N PHE A 119 -14.74 -13.23 13.94
CA PHE A 119 -13.60 -12.99 13.08
C PHE A 119 -14.04 -12.58 11.67
N LEU A 120 -15.01 -13.30 11.07
CA LEU A 120 -15.58 -12.94 9.78
C LEU A 120 -16.26 -11.55 9.80
N ALA A 121 -16.95 -11.20 10.89
CA ALA A 121 -17.54 -9.88 11.05
C ALA A 121 -16.48 -8.77 11.15
N ALA A 122 -15.35 -9.03 11.80
CA ALA A 122 -14.24 -8.09 11.87
C ALA A 122 -13.61 -7.88 10.49
N VAL A 123 -13.31 -8.97 9.78
CA VAL A 123 -12.62 -8.94 8.48
C VAL A 123 -13.50 -8.37 7.37
N HIS A 124 -14.76 -8.78 7.27
CA HIS A 124 -15.63 -8.38 6.15
C HIS A 124 -16.45 -7.12 6.44
N LYS A 125 -16.78 -6.85 7.71
CA LYS A 125 -17.76 -5.80 8.07
C LYS A 125 -17.17 -4.69 8.92
N GLY A 126 -15.92 -4.84 9.37
CA GLY A 126 -15.31 -3.92 10.31
C GLY A 126 -16.00 -3.91 11.67
N ILE A 127 -16.47 -5.07 12.16
CA ILE A 127 -17.17 -5.19 13.44
C ILE A 127 -16.36 -6.08 14.39
N ARG A 128 -15.86 -5.49 15.48
CA ARG A 128 -15.13 -6.20 16.53
C ARG A 128 -16.02 -7.17 17.29
N ALA A 129 -15.41 -8.09 18.03
CA ALA A 129 -16.13 -9.08 18.85
C ALA A 129 -17.01 -8.44 19.95
N ASP A 130 -16.66 -7.23 20.40
CA ASP A 130 -17.44 -6.41 21.34
C ASP A 130 -18.54 -5.56 20.68
N GLY A 131 -18.67 -5.65 19.35
CA GLY A 131 -19.65 -4.90 18.56
C GLY A 131 -19.19 -3.51 18.12
N GLU A 132 -18.02 -3.03 18.56
CA GLU A 132 -17.49 -1.75 18.10
C GLU A 132 -17.09 -1.79 16.62
N LYS A 133 -17.25 -0.65 15.95
CA LYS A 133 -16.81 -0.48 14.56
C LYS A 133 -15.31 -0.23 14.50
N LEU A 134 -14.64 -0.91 13.57
CA LEU A 134 -13.27 -0.65 13.17
C LEU A 134 -13.21 0.57 12.27
N TYR A 135 -12.18 1.40 12.46
CA TYR A 135 -11.85 2.43 11.48
C TYR A 135 -11.39 1.76 10.17
N PRO A 136 -11.74 2.32 9.00
CA PRO A 136 -11.37 1.77 7.69
C PRO A 136 -9.87 1.88 7.36
N ALA A 137 -9.02 2.18 8.37
CA ALA A 137 -7.60 1.90 8.31
C ALA A 137 -7.31 0.38 8.32
N MET A 138 -8.19 -0.41 8.94
CA MET A 138 -8.29 -1.84 8.65
C MET A 138 -9.14 -1.97 7.37
N PRO A 139 -8.61 -2.49 6.26
CA PRO A 139 -9.25 -2.38 4.94
C PRO A 139 -10.37 -3.41 4.74
N TYR A 140 -11.34 -3.47 5.64
CA TYR A 140 -12.48 -4.41 5.56
C TYR A 140 -13.35 -4.18 4.31
N SER A 141 -13.35 -2.98 3.72
CA SER A 141 -14.02 -2.69 2.44
C SER A 141 -13.34 -3.37 1.25
N SER A 142 -12.07 -3.75 1.38
CA SER A 142 -11.33 -4.59 0.43
C SER A 142 -11.46 -6.06 0.83
N TYR A 143 -11.19 -6.38 2.10
CA TYR A 143 -11.25 -7.75 2.59
C TYR A 143 -12.65 -8.35 2.50
N THR A 144 -13.73 -7.58 2.43
CA THR A 144 -15.09 -8.10 2.21
C THR A 144 -15.16 -9.07 1.02
N TYR A 145 -14.35 -8.84 -0.02
CA TYR A 145 -14.31 -9.69 -1.20
C TYR A 145 -13.63 -11.04 -0.93
N MET A 146 -12.83 -11.17 0.13
CA MET A 146 -12.20 -12.42 0.56
C MET A 146 -13.27 -13.48 0.86
N THR A 147 -13.00 -14.74 0.52
CA THR A 147 -13.93 -15.82 0.87
C THR A 147 -13.91 -16.09 2.37
N ASP A 148 -15.05 -16.55 2.92
CA ASP A 148 -15.10 -16.95 4.33
C ASP A 148 -14.10 -18.08 4.64
N ALA A 149 -13.88 -18.99 3.69
CA ALA A 149 -12.92 -20.09 3.85
C ALA A 149 -11.48 -19.58 3.97
N ASP A 150 -11.10 -18.58 3.18
CA ASP A 150 -9.76 -17.99 3.21
C ASP A 150 -9.53 -17.19 4.49
N ALA A 151 -10.52 -16.40 4.91
CA ALA A 151 -10.47 -15.68 6.17
C ALA A 151 -10.34 -16.65 7.37
N LEU A 152 -11.06 -17.77 7.36
CA LEU A 152 -10.94 -18.77 8.43
C LEU A 152 -9.62 -19.57 8.37
N ALA A 153 -9.04 -19.76 7.18
CA ALA A 153 -7.69 -20.32 7.06
C ALA A 153 -6.64 -19.37 7.67
N ILE A 154 -6.72 -18.06 7.38
CA ILE A 154 -5.89 -17.03 8.03
C ILE A 154 -6.02 -17.12 9.55
N LYS A 155 -7.27 -17.15 10.06
CA LYS A 155 -7.51 -17.31 11.50
C LYS A 155 -6.85 -18.58 12.06
N ALA A 156 -6.97 -19.71 11.37
CA ALA A 156 -6.36 -20.97 11.80
C ALA A 156 -4.84 -20.84 11.94
N TYR A 157 -4.16 -20.17 10.99
CA TYR A 157 -2.73 -19.88 11.11
C TYR A 157 -2.41 -18.93 12.27
N LEU A 158 -3.14 -17.82 12.39
CA LEU A 158 -2.94 -16.86 13.50
C LEU A 158 -3.05 -17.56 14.86
N PHE A 159 -3.94 -18.55 15.00
CA PHE A 159 -4.12 -19.30 16.24
C PHE A 159 -3.01 -20.30 16.55
N THR A 160 -2.06 -20.51 15.65
CA THR A 160 -0.82 -21.28 15.90
C THR A 160 0.33 -20.42 16.41
N LEU A 161 0.22 -19.09 16.31
CA LEU A 161 1.27 -18.17 16.71
C LEU A 161 1.44 -18.11 18.24
N ALA A 162 2.63 -17.68 18.68
CA ALA A 162 2.87 -17.39 20.08
C ALA A 162 1.90 -16.28 20.58
N PRO A 163 1.15 -16.51 21.67
CA PRO A 163 0.33 -15.46 22.27
C PRO A 163 1.23 -14.34 22.79
N VAL A 164 0.92 -13.10 22.42
CA VAL A 164 1.60 -11.92 22.95
C VAL A 164 0.59 -11.10 23.73
N HIS A 165 0.89 -10.78 24.99
CA HIS A 165 0.06 -9.87 25.77
C HIS A 165 0.42 -8.42 25.43
N ALA A 166 -0.39 -7.78 24.59
CA ALA A 166 -0.18 -6.42 24.11
C ALA A 166 -1.53 -5.67 24.05
N PRO A 167 -1.92 -4.96 25.13
CA PRO A 167 -3.15 -4.18 25.14
C PRO A 167 -3.20 -3.15 24.01
N ALA A 168 -4.34 -3.08 23.31
CA ALA A 168 -4.52 -2.10 22.24
C ALA A 168 -4.40 -0.67 22.77
N ARG A 169 -3.61 0.15 22.07
CA ARG A 169 -3.52 1.59 22.35
C ARG A 169 -4.81 2.27 21.89
N GLN A 170 -5.24 3.30 22.62
CA GLN A 170 -6.40 4.08 22.23
C GLN A 170 -6.08 4.97 21.02
N ASP A 171 -7.01 5.00 20.06
CA ASP A 171 -6.96 5.90 18.92
C ASP A 171 -6.98 7.36 19.38
N GLN A 172 -6.18 8.20 18.74
CA GLN A 172 -6.05 9.62 19.03
C GLN A 172 -6.59 10.43 17.85
N LEU A 173 -7.90 10.39 17.68
CA LEU A 173 -8.59 11.08 16.59
C LEU A 173 -9.26 12.37 17.07
N SER A 174 -9.21 13.39 16.23
CA SER A 174 -9.91 14.66 16.46
C SER A 174 -11.41 14.49 16.23
N TRP A 175 -12.22 15.25 16.95
CA TRP A 175 -13.65 15.34 16.62
C TRP A 175 -13.83 15.96 15.22
N PRO A 176 -14.76 15.45 14.37
CA PRO A 176 -15.76 14.41 14.62
C PRO A 176 -15.29 12.97 14.36
N PHE A 177 -14.08 12.76 13.86
CA PHE A 177 -13.55 11.43 13.48
C PHE A 177 -13.40 10.45 14.65
N SER A 178 -13.34 10.93 15.89
CA SER A 178 -13.37 10.09 17.10
C SER A 178 -14.71 9.40 17.35
N GLN A 179 -15.79 9.80 16.66
CA GLN A 179 -17.14 9.26 16.89
C GLN A 179 -17.38 7.99 16.06
N ARG A 180 -17.20 6.81 16.68
CA ARG A 180 -17.39 5.50 16.02
C ARG A 180 -18.82 5.26 15.49
N SER A 181 -19.83 5.95 16.00
CA SER A 181 -21.20 5.87 15.47
C SER A 181 -21.31 6.38 14.02
N LEU A 182 -20.48 7.36 13.63
CA LEU A 182 -20.43 7.86 12.26
C LEU A 182 -19.90 6.81 11.28
N LEU A 183 -19.09 5.86 11.75
CA LEU A 183 -18.63 4.74 10.94
C LEU A 183 -19.78 3.84 10.51
N ALA A 184 -20.87 3.74 11.28
CA ALA A 184 -22.02 2.96 10.82
C ALA A 184 -22.62 3.52 9.52
N ILE A 185 -22.66 4.86 9.39
CA ILE A 185 -23.12 5.54 8.18
C ILE A 185 -22.10 5.33 7.06
N TRP A 186 -20.80 5.50 7.37
CA TRP A 186 -19.72 5.27 6.41
C TRP A 186 -19.77 3.85 5.83
N ASN A 187 -19.94 2.83 6.67
CA ASN A 187 -19.98 1.42 6.23
C ASN A 187 -21.16 1.15 5.29
N VAL A 188 -22.33 1.75 5.52
CA VAL A 188 -23.49 1.57 4.62
C VAL A 188 -23.22 2.10 3.21
N VAL A 189 -22.36 3.12 3.09
CA VAL A 189 -22.06 3.76 1.81
C VAL A 189 -20.87 3.10 1.10
N PHE A 190 -19.81 2.76 1.85
CA PHE A 190 -18.52 2.39 1.27
C PHE A 190 -18.08 0.95 1.51
N ASN A 191 -18.80 0.15 2.32
CA ASN A 191 -18.56 -1.29 2.41
C ASN A 191 -19.68 -2.05 1.69
N PRO A 192 -19.41 -2.68 0.54
CA PRO A 192 -20.44 -3.43 -0.17
C PRO A 192 -20.92 -4.67 0.60
N ASP A 193 -20.13 -5.21 1.55
CA ASP A 193 -20.40 -6.48 2.24
C ASP A 193 -20.66 -7.64 1.25
N GLU A 194 -19.95 -7.61 0.11
CA GLU A 194 -20.03 -8.60 -0.96
C GLU A 194 -18.75 -9.42 -1.04
N ARG A 195 -18.89 -10.70 -1.41
CA ARG A 195 -17.77 -11.61 -1.71
C ARG A 195 -17.34 -11.48 -3.16
N PHE A 196 -16.10 -11.88 -3.47
CA PHE A 196 -15.57 -11.81 -4.82
C PHE A 196 -16.47 -12.52 -5.84
N ARG A 197 -16.73 -11.83 -6.96
CA ARG A 197 -17.58 -12.31 -8.05
C ARG A 197 -16.76 -12.41 -9.33
N PRO A 198 -16.40 -13.61 -9.80
CA PRO A 198 -15.61 -13.77 -11.01
C PRO A 198 -16.31 -13.17 -12.23
N ASN A 199 -15.53 -12.48 -13.07
CA ASN A 199 -15.96 -11.97 -14.36
C ASN A 199 -15.84 -13.08 -15.41
N THR A 200 -16.98 -13.47 -16.01
CA THR A 200 -17.02 -14.55 -17.00
C THR A 200 -16.48 -14.15 -18.36
N GLY A 201 -16.30 -12.86 -18.62
CA GLY A 201 -15.64 -12.33 -19.82
C GLY A 201 -14.11 -12.29 -19.71
N GLN A 202 -13.55 -12.59 -18.54
CA GLN A 202 -12.12 -12.53 -18.26
C GLN A 202 -11.53 -13.93 -18.05
N SER A 203 -10.22 -14.07 -18.26
CA SER A 203 -9.53 -15.34 -18.03
C SER A 203 -9.51 -15.72 -16.54
N PRO A 204 -9.34 -17.01 -16.19
CA PRO A 204 -9.14 -17.40 -14.80
C PRO A 204 -7.92 -16.73 -14.16
N GLN A 205 -6.83 -16.55 -14.91
CA GLN A 205 -5.63 -15.84 -14.46
C GLN A 205 -5.95 -14.38 -14.10
N TRP A 206 -6.74 -13.68 -14.92
CA TRP A 206 -7.17 -12.32 -14.63
C TRP A 206 -8.03 -12.27 -13.36
N ASN A 207 -8.98 -13.20 -13.21
CA ASN A 207 -9.84 -13.27 -12.02
C ASN A 207 -9.04 -13.57 -10.75
N ARG A 208 -8.03 -14.44 -10.84
CA ARG A 208 -7.08 -14.69 -9.74
C ARG A 208 -6.31 -13.43 -9.37
N GLY A 209 -5.80 -12.70 -10.36
CA GLY A 209 -5.10 -11.43 -10.15
C GLY A 209 -5.99 -10.36 -9.53
N ALA A 210 -7.25 -10.27 -9.96
CA ALA A 210 -8.24 -9.38 -9.37
C ALA A 210 -8.52 -9.74 -7.91
N TYR A 211 -8.67 -11.03 -7.59
CA TYR A 211 -8.86 -11.47 -6.21
C TYR A 211 -7.66 -11.11 -5.32
N LEU A 212 -6.44 -11.37 -5.81
CA LEU A 212 -5.22 -11.04 -5.09
C LEU A 212 -5.03 -9.53 -4.91
N ALA A 213 -5.31 -8.71 -5.93
CA ALA A 213 -5.10 -7.27 -5.85
C ALA A 213 -6.18 -6.54 -5.06
N GLU A 214 -7.45 -6.95 -5.20
CA GLU A 214 -8.58 -6.23 -4.60
C GLU A 214 -8.98 -6.76 -3.23
N ALA A 215 -8.98 -8.09 -3.05
CA ALA A 215 -9.44 -8.72 -1.83
C ALA A 215 -8.30 -8.97 -0.84
N MET A 216 -7.18 -9.51 -1.31
CA MET A 216 -6.08 -9.93 -0.45
C MET A 216 -5.09 -8.78 -0.19
N GLY A 217 -4.32 -8.40 -1.20
CA GLY A 217 -3.26 -7.39 -1.10
C GLY A 217 -3.74 -5.95 -1.17
N HIS A 218 -5.07 -5.73 -1.27
CA HIS A 218 -5.74 -4.43 -1.14
C HIS A 218 -5.01 -3.26 -1.82
N CYS A 219 -4.46 -3.47 -3.03
CA CYS A 219 -3.52 -2.53 -3.67
C CYS A 219 -4.11 -1.12 -3.82
N GLY A 220 -5.43 -1.03 -3.95
CA GLY A 220 -6.18 0.23 -4.05
C GLY A 220 -6.13 1.08 -2.80
N GLU A 221 -5.90 0.50 -1.62
CA GLU A 221 -5.81 1.25 -0.38
C GLU A 221 -4.57 2.17 -0.35
N CYS A 222 -3.50 1.79 -1.06
CA CYS A 222 -2.34 2.64 -1.24
C CYS A 222 -2.37 3.40 -2.57
N HIS A 223 -2.72 2.73 -3.67
CA HIS A 223 -2.52 3.27 -5.01
C HIS A 223 -3.74 4.01 -5.59
N THR A 224 -4.87 4.09 -4.90
CA THR A 224 -6.05 4.84 -5.37
C THR A 224 -6.24 6.13 -4.56
N PRO A 225 -6.51 7.29 -5.20
CA PRO A 225 -6.86 8.53 -4.51
C PRO A 225 -8.03 8.34 -3.52
N ARG A 226 -8.11 9.20 -2.50
CA ARG A 226 -9.22 9.20 -1.54
C ARG A 226 -10.20 10.31 -1.85
N ASN A 227 -11.50 10.02 -1.71
CA ASN A 227 -12.56 11.03 -1.80
C ASN A 227 -12.66 11.86 -0.50
N LEU A 228 -13.61 12.81 -0.43
CA LEU A 228 -13.79 13.67 0.75
C LEU A 228 -14.18 12.91 2.03
N ALA A 229 -14.78 11.72 1.90
CA ALA A 229 -15.08 10.83 3.03
C ALA A 229 -13.92 9.88 3.35
N TYR A 230 -12.74 10.11 2.75
CA TYR A 230 -11.53 9.32 2.88
C TYR A 230 -11.65 7.86 2.42
N ALA A 231 -12.67 7.53 1.61
CA ALA A 231 -12.80 6.22 0.97
C ALA A 231 -12.04 6.20 -0.38
N PRO A 232 -11.62 5.01 -0.89
CA PRO A 232 -11.02 4.92 -2.22
C PRO A 232 -11.94 5.49 -3.31
N ASP A 233 -11.40 6.37 -4.15
CA ASP A 233 -12.09 6.89 -5.33
C ASP A 233 -11.69 6.08 -6.57
N ASN A 234 -12.48 5.05 -6.87
CA ASN A 234 -12.25 4.15 -7.99
C ASN A 234 -12.40 4.82 -9.38
N HIS A 235 -12.78 6.10 -9.49
CA HIS A 235 -12.61 6.85 -10.73
C HIS A 235 -11.13 7.04 -11.09
N GLY A 236 -10.28 7.24 -10.07
CA GLY A 236 -8.83 7.30 -10.19
C GLY A 236 -8.16 5.99 -9.79
N LYS A 237 -8.80 4.84 -10.04
CA LYS A 237 -8.27 3.53 -9.62
C LYS A 237 -6.79 3.41 -9.99
N PHE A 238 -5.96 3.16 -8.98
CA PHE A 238 -4.51 2.94 -9.12
C PHE A 238 -3.70 4.12 -9.70
N ALA A 239 -4.28 5.33 -9.76
CA ALA A 239 -3.60 6.52 -10.26
C ALA A 239 -2.48 7.06 -9.33
N GLY A 240 -2.30 6.46 -8.16
CA GLY A 240 -1.39 6.87 -7.11
C GLY A 240 -2.05 7.81 -6.10
N ALA A 241 -1.51 7.84 -4.88
CA ALA A 241 -2.00 8.71 -3.81
C ALA A 241 -0.89 9.00 -2.78
N PRO A 242 -0.96 10.13 -2.06
CA PRO A 242 -0.22 10.29 -0.82
C PRO A 242 -0.72 9.28 0.23
N THR A 243 0.21 8.57 0.86
CA THR A 243 -0.07 7.51 1.83
C THR A 243 0.83 7.68 3.06
N ALA A 244 0.24 8.15 4.15
CA ALA A 244 0.91 8.19 5.46
C ALA A 244 2.31 8.85 5.44
N GLY A 245 2.48 9.95 4.70
CA GLY A 245 3.75 10.68 4.57
C GLY A 245 4.68 10.20 3.46
N TRP A 246 4.29 9.13 2.77
CA TRP A 246 4.88 8.67 1.53
C TRP A 246 3.94 8.99 0.36
N ARG A 247 4.39 8.70 -0.85
CA ARG A 247 3.59 8.68 -2.06
C ARG A 247 3.60 7.28 -2.65
N ALA A 248 2.43 6.66 -2.71
CA ALA A 248 2.18 5.50 -3.57
C ALA A 248 2.00 5.98 -5.00
N TYR A 249 2.77 5.44 -5.93
CA TYR A 249 2.82 5.91 -7.32
C TYR A 249 1.72 5.31 -8.19
N ASN A 250 1.51 5.90 -9.36
CA ASN A 250 0.59 5.39 -10.36
C ASN A 250 1.01 3.99 -10.81
N ILE A 251 0.11 3.01 -10.73
CA ILE A 251 0.33 1.63 -11.21
C ILE A 251 -0.65 1.25 -12.33
N THR A 252 -1.23 2.24 -13.01
CA THR A 252 -2.01 2.03 -14.24
C THR A 252 -1.12 1.84 -15.47
N GLY A 253 -1.71 1.47 -16.60
CA GLY A 253 -1.03 1.33 -17.89
C GLY A 253 -0.47 2.62 -18.51
N ASP A 254 -0.42 3.73 -17.77
CA ASP A 254 0.20 4.98 -18.23
C ASP A 254 1.70 4.79 -18.49
N LYS A 255 2.18 5.34 -19.60
CA LYS A 255 3.55 5.09 -20.08
C LYS A 255 4.59 5.97 -19.39
N ASP A 256 4.22 7.18 -18.99
CA ASP A 256 5.19 8.14 -18.47
C ASP A 256 5.29 8.07 -16.95
N SER A 257 4.15 8.03 -16.26
CA SER A 257 4.07 8.02 -14.79
C SER A 257 3.68 6.66 -14.19
N GLY A 258 3.00 5.81 -14.97
CA GLY A 258 2.55 4.48 -14.56
C GLY A 258 3.52 3.34 -14.91
N ILE A 259 2.96 2.13 -15.02
CA ILE A 259 3.68 0.89 -15.34
C ILE A 259 3.59 0.48 -16.83
N GLY A 260 3.01 1.33 -17.68
CA GLY A 260 2.75 1.02 -19.09
C GLY A 260 3.99 0.68 -19.93
N ASN A 261 5.17 1.17 -19.52
CA ASN A 261 6.46 0.91 -20.18
C ASN A 261 7.32 -0.15 -19.47
N TRP A 262 6.86 -0.72 -18.37
CA TRP A 262 7.56 -1.82 -17.71
C TRP A 262 7.30 -3.09 -18.51
N SER A 263 8.25 -4.01 -18.58
CA SER A 263 7.98 -5.36 -19.12
C SER A 263 7.22 -6.19 -18.09
N ASP A 264 6.58 -7.28 -18.52
CA ASP A 264 5.92 -8.21 -17.58
C ASP A 264 6.95 -8.84 -16.63
N GLN A 265 8.18 -9.05 -17.10
CA GLN A 265 9.28 -9.52 -16.27
C GLN A 265 9.71 -8.48 -15.22
N ASP A 266 9.73 -7.19 -15.57
CA ASP A 266 10.05 -6.13 -14.60
C ASP A 266 9.00 -6.08 -13.50
N LEU A 267 7.72 -6.18 -13.86
CA LEU A 267 6.62 -6.22 -12.87
C LEU A 267 6.69 -7.48 -12.01
N PHE A 268 6.96 -8.63 -12.62
CA PHE A 268 7.16 -9.87 -11.88
C PHE A 268 8.30 -9.75 -10.87
N SER A 269 9.47 -9.26 -11.30
CA SER A 269 10.63 -9.08 -10.44
C SER A 269 10.33 -8.09 -9.31
N TYR A 270 9.70 -6.96 -9.63
CA TYR A 270 9.39 -5.94 -8.63
C TYR A 270 8.40 -6.44 -7.58
N LEU A 271 7.34 -7.14 -7.99
CA LEU A 271 6.37 -7.71 -7.04
C LEU A 271 7.01 -8.82 -6.19
N SER A 272 7.89 -9.65 -6.77
CA SER A 272 8.47 -10.81 -6.06
C SER A 272 9.67 -10.45 -5.17
N THR A 273 10.39 -9.36 -5.47
CA THR A 273 11.66 -9.01 -4.80
C THR A 273 11.72 -7.57 -4.30
N GLY A 274 10.71 -6.77 -4.62
CA GLY A 274 10.71 -5.33 -4.40
C GLY A 274 11.73 -4.57 -5.25
N HIS A 275 12.24 -5.13 -6.35
CA HIS A 275 13.16 -4.43 -7.25
C HIS A 275 12.98 -4.84 -8.72
N ALA A 276 13.19 -3.88 -9.61
CA ALA A 276 13.35 -4.15 -11.04
C ALA A 276 14.44 -3.27 -11.67
N ASN A 277 15.25 -3.90 -12.51
CA ASN A 277 16.35 -3.25 -13.21
C ASN A 277 15.88 -2.06 -14.05
N GLY A 278 16.53 -0.91 -13.85
CA GLY A 278 16.18 0.34 -14.53
C GLY A 278 14.86 0.97 -14.08
N HIS A 279 14.28 0.51 -12.97
CA HIS A 279 13.09 1.10 -12.33
C HIS A 279 13.25 1.30 -10.82
N GLY A 280 14.23 0.65 -10.19
CA GLY A 280 14.61 0.87 -8.80
C GLY A 280 14.07 -0.17 -7.82
N GLY A 281 14.37 0.06 -6.54
CA GLY A 281 13.85 -0.73 -5.42
C GLY A 281 12.70 -0.05 -4.68
N ALA A 282 11.84 -0.86 -4.07
CA ALA A 282 10.83 -0.45 -3.12
C ALA A 282 11.48 0.02 -1.81
N ALA A 283 10.85 1.01 -1.17
CA ALA A 283 11.25 1.55 0.12
C ALA A 283 10.01 1.90 0.94
N GLY A 284 10.18 2.15 2.24
CA GLY A 284 9.07 2.49 3.14
C GLY A 284 7.94 1.46 3.09
N PRO A 285 6.66 1.88 3.11
CA PRO A 285 5.52 0.98 3.11
C PRO A 285 5.47 -0.02 1.94
N MET A 286 5.88 0.39 0.74
CA MET A 286 5.93 -0.53 -0.40
C MET A 286 7.05 -1.56 -0.24
N GLY A 287 8.14 -1.17 0.45
CA GLY A 287 9.16 -2.12 0.82
C GLY A 287 8.61 -3.18 1.78
N GLU A 288 7.93 -2.76 2.84
CA GLU A 288 7.30 -3.69 3.80
C GLU A 288 6.32 -4.64 3.10
N ALA A 289 5.46 -4.12 2.22
CA ALA A 289 4.55 -4.95 1.43
C ALA A 289 5.30 -5.96 0.52
N ALA A 290 6.47 -5.61 -0.02
CA ALA A 290 7.27 -6.56 -0.77
C ALA A 290 7.88 -7.65 0.14
N ASP A 291 8.39 -7.28 1.31
CA ASP A 291 9.18 -8.18 2.17
C ASP A 291 8.34 -9.05 3.10
N ASP A 292 7.18 -8.56 3.54
CA ASP A 292 6.28 -9.26 4.47
C ASP A 292 5.07 -9.92 3.76
N SER A 293 4.82 -9.58 2.49
CA SER A 293 3.67 -10.07 1.70
C SER A 293 4.05 -10.63 0.33
N LEU A 294 4.36 -9.78 -0.65
CA LEU A 294 4.39 -10.17 -2.06
C LEU A 294 5.50 -11.18 -2.41
N SER A 295 6.65 -11.12 -1.72
CA SER A 295 7.75 -12.07 -1.91
C SER A 295 7.43 -13.52 -1.52
N TYR A 296 6.33 -13.75 -0.78
CA TYR A 296 5.85 -15.08 -0.42
C TYR A 296 4.90 -15.68 -1.47
N LEU A 297 4.44 -14.88 -2.43
CA LEU A 297 3.54 -15.37 -3.48
C LEU A 297 4.26 -16.36 -4.39
N VAL A 298 3.56 -17.42 -4.79
CA VAL A 298 4.09 -18.31 -5.82
C VAL A 298 4.13 -17.58 -7.16
N PRO A 299 5.04 -17.97 -8.10
CA PRO A 299 5.16 -17.29 -9.38
C PRO A 299 3.86 -17.13 -10.18
N ASP A 300 2.97 -18.14 -10.14
CA ASP A 300 1.69 -18.09 -10.84
C ASP A 300 0.77 -16.98 -10.32
N ASP A 301 0.78 -16.73 -9.01
CA ASP A 301 0.01 -15.65 -8.38
C ASP A 301 0.60 -14.28 -8.70
N THR A 302 1.93 -14.16 -8.76
CA THR A 302 2.59 -12.93 -9.24
C THR A 302 2.23 -12.66 -10.71
N HIS A 303 2.26 -13.68 -11.58
CA HIS A 303 1.83 -13.51 -12.98
C HIS A 303 0.34 -13.15 -13.09
N ALA A 304 -0.51 -13.67 -12.20
CA ALA A 304 -1.91 -13.29 -12.14
C ALA A 304 -2.08 -11.81 -11.77
N LEU A 305 -1.34 -11.32 -10.77
CA LEU A 305 -1.29 -9.89 -10.42
C LEU A 305 -0.84 -9.04 -11.62
N VAL A 306 0.22 -9.44 -12.32
CA VAL A 306 0.68 -8.74 -13.54
C VAL A 306 -0.42 -8.69 -14.59
N ALA A 307 -1.09 -9.81 -14.87
CA ALA A 307 -2.19 -9.87 -15.84
C ALA A 307 -3.35 -8.93 -15.46
N TYR A 308 -3.69 -8.83 -14.17
CA TYR A 308 -4.70 -7.91 -13.69
C TYR A 308 -4.26 -6.44 -13.80
N LEU A 309 -3.05 -6.10 -13.35
CA LEU A 309 -2.50 -4.74 -13.43
C LEU A 309 -2.43 -4.22 -14.87
N ARG A 310 -2.14 -5.10 -15.84
CA ARG A 310 -2.15 -4.75 -17.28
C ARG A 310 -3.52 -4.37 -17.81
N SER A 311 -4.59 -4.83 -17.18
CA SER A 311 -5.95 -4.53 -17.61
C SER A 311 -6.48 -3.19 -17.11
N ILE A 312 -5.79 -2.58 -16.15
CA ILE A 312 -6.24 -1.34 -15.50
C ILE A 312 -6.16 -0.19 -16.51
N PRO A 313 -7.25 0.58 -16.71
CA PRO A 313 -7.24 1.73 -17.60
C PRO A 313 -6.14 2.71 -17.24
N SER A 314 -5.43 3.20 -18.26
CA SER A 314 -4.39 4.20 -18.09
C SER A 314 -4.95 5.48 -17.48
N HIS A 315 -4.32 5.97 -16.42
CA HIS A 315 -4.59 7.28 -15.85
C HIS A 315 -3.33 8.13 -15.93
N ALA A 316 -3.33 9.19 -16.72
CA ALA A 316 -2.18 10.08 -16.79
C ALA A 316 -2.01 10.85 -15.48
N SER A 317 -0.77 11.19 -15.13
CA SER A 317 -0.48 12.14 -14.05
C SER A 317 0.49 13.21 -14.56
N ASP A 318 0.74 14.22 -13.73
CA ASP A 318 1.70 15.30 -13.99
C ASP A 318 3.16 14.90 -13.69
N LEU A 319 3.39 13.67 -13.21
CA LEU A 319 4.74 13.18 -12.95
C LEU A 319 5.50 12.93 -14.26
N PRO A 320 6.75 13.39 -14.36
CA PRO A 320 7.54 13.22 -15.57
C PRO A 320 7.93 11.75 -15.78
N ARG A 321 8.33 11.42 -17.01
CA ARG A 321 8.95 10.12 -17.31
C ARG A 321 10.25 9.95 -16.55
N THR A 322 10.55 8.72 -16.11
CA THR A 322 11.80 8.42 -15.41
C THR A 322 13.02 8.57 -16.32
N VAL A 323 14.06 9.25 -15.84
CA VAL A 323 15.38 9.28 -16.48
C VAL A 323 16.15 8.03 -16.11
N LYS A 324 16.52 7.22 -17.11
CA LYS A 324 17.28 5.96 -16.94
C LYS A 324 18.75 6.09 -17.32
N THR A 325 19.13 7.19 -17.96
CA THR A 325 20.50 7.45 -18.38
C THR A 325 21.35 7.89 -17.20
N ALA A 326 22.55 7.34 -17.09
CA ALA A 326 23.56 7.76 -16.13
C ALA A 326 23.85 9.27 -16.26
N ALA A 327 24.02 9.93 -15.11
CA ALA A 327 24.60 11.26 -15.06
C ALA A 327 26.10 11.22 -15.44
N PRO A 328 26.71 12.35 -15.85
CA PRO A 328 28.15 12.41 -16.07
C PRO A 328 28.92 11.95 -14.83
N ALA A 329 30.04 11.24 -15.02
CA ALA A 329 30.85 10.71 -13.92
C ALA A 329 31.46 11.82 -13.03
N SER A 330 31.63 13.03 -13.58
CA SER A 330 32.05 14.20 -12.83
C SER A 330 30.84 14.92 -12.21
N TYR A 331 30.96 15.27 -10.93
CA TYR A 331 29.98 16.12 -10.26
C TYR A 331 29.97 17.56 -10.81
N LYS A 332 31.05 17.97 -11.49
CA LYS A 332 31.21 19.28 -12.14
C LYS A 332 30.59 19.35 -13.54
N GLU A 333 29.86 18.32 -13.95
CA GLU A 333 29.23 18.22 -15.27
C GLU A 333 27.73 17.93 -15.12
N GLY A 334 26.95 18.38 -16.11
CA GLY A 334 25.50 18.23 -16.15
C GLY A 334 24.74 19.36 -15.46
N VAL A 335 23.43 19.16 -15.26
CA VAL A 335 22.46 20.18 -14.80
C VAL A 335 22.75 20.71 -13.38
N ALA A 336 23.53 19.99 -12.57
CA ALA A 336 23.88 20.36 -11.19
C ALA A 336 25.32 20.91 -11.03
N ALA A 337 26.08 21.00 -12.12
CA ALA A 337 27.53 21.28 -12.17
C ALA A 337 27.98 22.57 -11.48
N GLU A 338 27.12 23.59 -11.43
CA GLU A 338 27.47 24.94 -10.96
C GLU A 338 26.92 25.26 -9.56
N SER A 339 26.24 24.30 -8.91
CA SER A 339 25.52 24.61 -7.69
C SER A 339 26.42 24.76 -6.46
N ASN A 340 27.56 24.02 -6.40
CA ASN A 340 28.38 23.82 -5.19
C ASN A 340 27.50 23.74 -3.93
N SER A 341 26.36 23.07 -4.10
CA SER A 341 25.22 23.25 -3.21
C SER A 341 25.46 22.48 -1.93
N ARG A 342 24.76 22.90 -0.87
CA ARG A 342 24.72 22.14 0.38
C ARG A 342 24.40 20.66 0.12
N GLY A 343 23.47 20.38 -0.79
CA GLY A 343 23.07 19.02 -1.19
C GLY A 343 24.18 18.23 -1.88
N GLU A 344 24.94 18.85 -2.79
CA GLU A 344 26.09 18.22 -3.44
C GLU A 344 27.15 17.77 -2.41
N LYS A 345 27.47 18.63 -1.44
CA LYS A 345 28.47 18.33 -0.39
C LYS A 345 28.03 17.18 0.49
N ILE A 346 26.75 17.14 0.85
CA ILE A 346 26.16 16.03 1.62
C ILE A 346 26.23 14.74 0.79
N PHE A 347 25.80 14.79 -0.48
CA PHE A 347 25.86 13.63 -1.36
C PHE A 347 27.28 13.09 -1.50
N ALA A 348 28.27 13.97 -1.70
CA ALA A 348 29.67 13.60 -1.78
C ALA A 348 30.19 12.89 -0.51
N GLY A 349 29.79 13.40 0.66
CA GLY A 349 30.28 12.92 1.95
C GLY A 349 29.58 11.67 2.47
N ALA A 350 28.30 11.45 2.13
CA ALA A 350 27.47 10.42 2.75
C ALA A 350 26.80 9.44 1.78
N CYS A 351 26.70 9.76 0.48
CA CYS A 351 25.87 9.00 -0.46
C CYS A 351 26.66 8.42 -1.64
N ALA A 352 27.63 9.16 -2.17
CA ALA A 352 28.30 8.86 -3.43
C ALA A 352 29.09 7.53 -3.42
N SER A 353 29.56 7.07 -2.25
CA SER A 353 30.26 5.79 -2.13
C SER A 353 29.39 4.58 -2.48
N CYS A 354 28.07 4.68 -2.27
CA CYS A 354 27.13 3.62 -2.58
C CYS A 354 26.36 3.90 -3.88
N HIS A 355 25.98 5.16 -4.12
CA HIS A 355 25.10 5.53 -5.24
C HIS A 355 25.85 5.95 -6.51
N ASP A 356 27.15 6.21 -6.41
CA ASP A 356 28.02 6.75 -7.46
C ASP A 356 27.61 8.14 -7.97
N TRP A 357 28.54 8.85 -8.61
CA TRP A 357 28.27 10.15 -9.23
C TRP A 357 27.41 10.05 -10.48
N THR A 358 27.40 8.89 -11.13
CA THR A 358 26.54 8.58 -12.27
C THR A 358 25.11 8.24 -11.85
N GLY A 359 24.90 7.90 -10.57
CA GLY A 359 23.63 7.38 -10.05
C GLY A 359 23.41 5.90 -10.37
N VAL A 360 24.41 5.21 -10.92
CA VAL A 360 24.43 3.76 -11.15
C VAL A 360 25.37 3.14 -10.14
N SER A 361 24.84 2.37 -9.20
CA SER A 361 25.64 1.86 -8.09
C SER A 361 26.59 0.76 -8.56
N PRO A 362 27.88 0.82 -8.18
CA PRO A 362 28.82 -0.27 -8.40
C PRO A 362 28.73 -1.36 -7.32
N VAL A 363 27.94 -1.13 -6.26
CA VAL A 363 27.86 -2.02 -5.09
C VAL A 363 26.65 -2.94 -5.18
N THR A 364 25.48 -2.41 -5.53
CA THR A 364 24.23 -3.17 -5.65
C THR A 364 23.22 -2.44 -6.52
N ASP A 365 22.49 -3.17 -7.36
CA ASP A 365 21.45 -2.59 -8.22
C ASP A 365 20.32 -1.92 -7.43
N TYR A 366 20.14 -2.26 -6.15
CA TYR A 366 19.16 -1.62 -5.25
C TYR A 366 19.55 -0.20 -4.86
N ALA A 367 20.84 0.16 -4.94
CA ALA A 367 21.34 1.51 -4.68
C ALA A 367 21.43 2.35 -5.96
N THR A 368 21.04 1.84 -7.12
CA THR A 368 20.96 2.66 -8.34
C THR A 368 19.82 3.68 -8.23
N LEU A 369 20.12 4.95 -8.50
CA LEU A 369 19.19 6.09 -8.44
C LEU A 369 18.51 6.39 -9.79
N THR A 370 19.17 6.06 -10.90
CA THR A 370 18.58 6.24 -12.23
C THR A 370 17.41 5.28 -12.44
N GLY A 371 16.34 5.75 -13.07
CA GLY A 371 15.12 4.98 -13.31
C GLY A 371 14.18 4.90 -12.10
N VAL A 372 14.65 5.25 -10.89
CA VAL A 372 13.83 5.22 -9.68
C VAL A 372 12.72 6.28 -9.77
N ARG A 373 11.47 5.85 -9.56
CA ARG A 373 10.31 6.75 -9.59
C ARG A 373 10.41 7.88 -8.58
N ALA A 374 10.83 7.60 -7.35
CA ALA A 374 10.99 8.60 -6.29
C ALA A 374 11.99 9.72 -6.65
N VAL A 375 13.09 9.38 -7.32
CA VAL A 375 14.10 10.34 -7.79
C VAL A 375 13.58 11.22 -8.93
N ASN A 376 12.56 10.75 -9.65
CA ASN A 376 11.91 11.48 -10.74
C ASN A 376 10.61 12.19 -10.30
N ASP A 377 10.32 12.22 -9.00
CA ASP A 377 9.19 12.93 -8.42
C ASP A 377 9.64 14.35 -7.99
N PRO A 378 9.13 15.43 -8.62
CA PRO A 378 9.52 16.80 -8.28
C PRO A 378 9.14 17.26 -6.87
N SER A 379 8.33 16.49 -6.14
CA SER A 379 8.09 16.74 -4.71
C SER A 379 9.25 16.30 -3.82
N ALA A 380 10.08 15.36 -4.29
CA ALA A 380 11.13 14.69 -3.53
C ALA A 380 10.67 14.05 -2.20
N THR A 381 9.36 13.89 -1.97
CA THR A 381 8.81 13.39 -0.70
C THR A 381 9.38 12.03 -0.35
N ASN A 382 9.33 11.07 -1.27
CA ASN A 382 9.84 9.72 -1.01
C ASN A 382 11.37 9.71 -0.90
N VAL A 383 12.10 10.57 -1.63
CA VAL A 383 13.56 10.70 -1.47
C VAL A 383 13.90 11.17 -0.06
N ALA A 384 13.23 12.23 0.42
CA ALA A 384 13.42 12.73 1.78
C ALA A 384 13.04 11.69 2.83
N GLN A 385 11.92 10.97 2.66
CA GLN A 385 11.53 9.91 3.58
C GLN A 385 12.53 8.75 3.62
N THR A 386 13.06 8.32 2.48
CA THR A 386 14.14 7.32 2.41
C THR A 386 15.39 7.81 3.14
N VAL A 387 15.79 9.08 2.99
CA VAL A 387 16.94 9.64 3.72
C VAL A 387 16.67 9.73 5.22
N ILE A 388 15.47 10.14 5.64
CA ILE A 388 15.09 10.24 7.06
C ILE A 388 15.13 8.87 7.72
N ASN A 389 14.46 7.89 7.13
CA ASN A 389 14.20 6.61 7.77
C ASN A 389 15.28 5.58 7.51
N GLY A 390 16.05 5.72 6.43
CA GLY A 390 16.87 4.62 5.91
C GLY A 390 16.05 3.69 5.03
N VAL A 391 16.69 2.59 4.62
CA VAL A 391 16.05 1.48 3.93
C VAL A 391 16.66 0.19 4.43
N ASN A 392 15.84 -0.73 4.93
CA ASN A 392 16.25 -2.11 5.22
C ASN A 392 15.38 -3.10 4.42
N ARG A 393 16.02 -3.95 3.62
CA ARG A 393 15.35 -4.92 2.74
C ARG A 393 15.87 -6.31 2.98
N LYS A 394 14.99 -7.31 2.96
CA LYS A 394 15.36 -8.72 2.89
C LYS A 394 15.29 -9.19 1.45
N THR A 395 16.43 -9.55 0.86
CA THR A 395 16.49 -10.18 -0.46
C THR A 395 16.96 -11.62 -0.34
N VAL A 396 16.88 -12.37 -1.44
CA VAL A 396 17.35 -13.76 -1.47
C VAL A 396 18.87 -13.85 -1.33
N GLU A 397 19.61 -12.81 -1.72
CA GLU A 397 21.06 -12.68 -1.62
C GLU A 397 21.54 -12.16 -0.25
N GLY A 398 20.62 -11.66 0.59
CA GLY A 398 20.93 -11.17 1.94
C GLY A 398 20.17 -9.91 2.29
N THR A 399 20.69 -9.18 3.28
CA THR A 399 20.09 -7.91 3.72
C THR A 399 20.74 -6.74 2.99
N ILE A 400 19.92 -5.90 2.36
CA ILE A 400 20.37 -4.65 1.75
C ILE A 400 19.96 -3.52 2.68
N PHE A 401 20.90 -2.64 2.98
CA PHE A 401 20.70 -1.58 3.95
C PHE A 401 21.26 -0.23 3.47
N MET A 402 20.46 0.81 3.64
CA MET A 402 20.84 2.21 3.59
C MET A 402 20.62 2.81 5.00
N PRO A 403 21.65 3.40 5.63
CA PRO A 403 21.51 4.01 6.95
C PRO A 403 20.41 5.08 7.00
N ALA A 404 19.73 5.16 8.13
CA ALA A 404 18.89 6.30 8.48
C ALA A 404 19.77 7.53 8.72
N PHE A 405 19.46 8.64 8.03
CA PHE A 405 20.18 9.90 8.15
C PHE A 405 19.36 10.97 8.87
N GLY A 406 18.14 10.65 9.28
CA GLY A 406 17.26 11.53 10.04
C GLY A 406 17.98 12.17 11.23
N GLU A 407 18.51 11.39 12.16
CA GLU A 407 19.13 11.99 13.37
C GLU A 407 20.46 12.71 13.10
N GLY A 408 21.16 12.35 12.02
CA GLY A 408 22.49 12.86 11.69
C GLY A 408 22.52 14.20 10.92
N TYR A 409 21.44 14.54 10.21
CA TYR A 409 21.37 15.73 9.37
C TYR A 409 20.21 16.65 9.76
N SER A 410 20.35 17.96 9.56
CA SER A 410 19.25 18.90 9.81
C SER A 410 18.15 18.78 8.75
N ASP A 411 16.98 19.37 9.00
CA ASP A 411 15.91 19.38 8.01
C ASP A 411 16.31 20.05 6.68
N ASP A 412 17.04 21.16 6.77
CA ASP A 412 17.60 21.84 5.60
C ASP A 412 18.68 21.01 4.88
N ASP A 413 19.45 20.19 5.59
CA ASP A 413 20.43 19.28 4.98
C ASP A 413 19.71 18.22 4.14
N ILE A 414 18.69 17.57 4.71
CA ILE A 414 17.89 16.56 4.02
C ILE A 414 17.15 17.18 2.82
N ALA A 415 16.59 18.37 2.99
CA ALA A 415 15.96 19.10 1.89
C ALA A 415 16.97 19.37 0.76
N ALA A 416 18.16 19.84 1.11
CA ALA A 416 19.21 20.14 0.14
C ALA A 416 19.67 18.89 -0.62
N VAL A 417 19.91 17.76 0.05
CA VAL A 417 20.34 16.53 -0.64
C VAL A 417 19.22 15.91 -1.47
N ALA A 418 17.96 15.97 -1.02
CA ALA A 418 16.82 15.49 -1.81
C ALA A 418 16.62 16.32 -3.09
N ASN A 419 16.75 17.65 -3.00
CA ASN A 419 16.73 18.54 -4.16
C ASN A 419 17.90 18.26 -5.11
N TYR A 420 19.10 18.00 -4.58
CA TYR A 420 20.26 17.64 -5.40
C TYR A 420 20.06 16.31 -6.15
N VAL A 421 19.58 15.27 -5.45
CA VAL A 421 19.34 13.94 -6.03
C VAL A 421 18.34 14.01 -7.17
N THR A 422 17.19 14.68 -6.96
CA THR A 422 16.17 14.83 -8.01
C THR A 422 16.64 15.69 -9.17
N ALA A 423 17.44 16.74 -8.92
CA ALA A 423 17.98 17.59 -9.98
C ALA A 423 19.07 16.90 -10.82
N ARG A 424 19.89 16.06 -10.20
CA ARG A 424 21.01 15.39 -10.86
C ARG A 424 20.59 14.13 -11.60
N PHE A 425 19.75 13.31 -10.99
CA PHE A 425 19.42 11.96 -11.47
C PHE A 425 17.97 11.82 -11.96
N GLY A 426 17.12 12.80 -11.65
CA GLY A 426 15.72 12.84 -12.06
C GLY A 426 15.46 13.73 -13.28
N ALA A 427 14.23 13.68 -13.78
CA ALA A 427 13.79 14.50 -14.90
C ALA A 427 13.68 16.00 -14.57
N LYS A 428 13.41 16.34 -13.30
CA LYS A 428 13.20 17.70 -12.83
C LYS A 428 13.59 17.80 -11.36
N GLY A 429 14.40 18.81 -11.02
CA GLY A 429 14.76 19.09 -9.63
C GLY A 429 13.57 19.53 -8.78
N ALA A 430 13.59 19.09 -7.52
CA ALA A 430 12.62 19.51 -6.51
C ALA A 430 12.99 20.84 -5.85
N ASN A 431 12.03 21.41 -5.12
CA ASN A 431 12.20 22.63 -4.32
C ASN A 431 11.72 22.38 -2.88
N LEU A 432 12.15 21.28 -2.28
CA LEU A 432 11.81 20.93 -0.90
C LEU A 432 12.49 21.91 0.07
N THR A 433 11.78 22.33 1.11
CA THR A 433 12.30 23.19 2.17
C THR A 433 12.56 22.39 3.46
N GLY A 434 13.37 22.93 4.38
CA GLY A 434 13.51 22.32 5.70
C GLY A 434 12.19 22.24 6.48
N LYS A 435 11.26 23.18 6.25
CA LYS A 435 9.92 23.08 6.85
C LYS A 435 9.18 21.83 6.35
N ASP A 436 9.25 21.53 5.06
CA ASP A 436 8.58 20.35 4.49
C ASP A 436 9.18 19.07 5.09
N VAL A 437 10.52 19.01 5.22
CA VAL A 437 11.20 17.88 5.87
C VAL A 437 10.83 17.76 7.35
N ALA A 438 10.73 18.87 8.08
CA ALA A 438 10.30 18.86 9.48
C ALA A 438 8.87 18.27 9.63
N ASP A 439 7.99 18.55 8.67
CA ASP A 439 6.63 18.00 8.65
C ASP A 439 6.63 16.51 8.26
N LEU A 440 7.50 16.08 7.33
CA LEU A 440 7.71 14.65 7.02
C LEU A 440 8.30 13.87 8.20
N ARG A 441 9.23 14.44 8.97
CA ARG A 441 9.80 13.80 10.16
C ARG A 441 8.77 13.51 11.24
N LYS A 442 7.81 14.41 11.45
CA LYS A 442 6.72 14.16 12.40
C LYS A 442 5.93 12.92 12.01
N GLN A 443 5.76 12.68 10.70
CA GLN A 443 5.09 11.49 10.17
C GLN A 443 5.98 10.25 10.29
N ALA A 444 7.28 10.39 9.99
CA ALA A 444 8.29 9.33 10.01
C ALA A 444 8.61 8.78 11.42
N ALA A 445 8.85 9.66 12.40
CA ALA A 445 9.18 9.31 13.79
C ALA A 445 8.08 8.49 14.49
N GLN A 446 6.90 8.44 13.90
CA GLN A 446 5.74 7.70 14.40
C GLN A 446 5.53 6.37 13.65
N GLN A 447 6.27 6.11 12.57
CA GLN A 447 6.12 4.94 11.68
C GLN A 447 7.37 4.08 11.54
N SER A 448 8.57 4.61 11.85
CA SER A 448 9.83 3.94 11.53
C SER A 448 9.96 2.60 12.27
N LYS A 449 9.87 1.49 11.53
CA LYS A 449 10.25 0.14 12.00
C LYS A 449 11.77 -0.05 12.07
N GLU A 450 12.52 0.89 11.50
CA GLU A 450 13.97 0.88 11.52
C GLU A 450 14.47 1.29 12.90
N THR A 451 15.22 0.39 13.55
CA THR A 451 15.94 0.71 14.78
C THR A 451 16.91 1.86 14.53
N PRO A 452 16.99 2.88 15.40
CA PRO A 452 18.14 3.77 15.43
C PRO A 452 19.37 2.88 15.55
N ASN A 453 20.34 3.06 14.64
CA ASN A 453 21.53 2.23 14.58
C ASN A 453 22.16 2.08 15.98
N GLY A 454 22.48 0.84 16.36
CA GLY A 454 23.25 0.54 17.56
C GLY A 454 24.66 1.11 17.52
#